data_AF-W5MFU4-F1
#
_entry.id   AF-W5MFU4-F1
#
_cell.length_a   1.000
_cell.length_b   1.000
_cell.length_c   1.000
_cell.angle_alpha   90.00
_cell.angle_beta   90.00
_cell.angle_gamma   90.00
#
_symmetry.space_group_name_H-M   'P 1'
#
loop_
_entity.id
_entity.type
_entity.pdbx_description
1 polymer ?
#
loop_
_entity_poly.entity_id
_entity_poly.type
_entity_poly.pdbx_seq_one_letter_code
_entity_poly.pdbx_strand_id
1 'polypeptide(L)'
;MVSLICTLEDHRDDVNWCAFSPTCLATCSLDKTIRLYSTDDFSELPFSPLNGHGYAVHCCCFSASGELLASCSTDGTTVLWSMDTGEIVAVLEHPGRSPVRICTFSPNSSYLVSGASDGTVMLWDVESKTLRRSGSVKDSSVVACSFSPCGQMFVTGSTYGDIRVWDLEMNHLLAVKNAHDLGVTCCHFSPQPVNDSLPVQSRLASCGQDNMLKIWTVTLHGESGCKLELMYTLRGQSAPVLSCMFSSDGQLLASGSVDKTVTIYDANQGILLYTLTQHERYVTACAFAPNLPLIATGSMDKTVNVWRVEDGASPCGKQGKSLPASTHSQYLEHGTLCLFMLQNNLCSSGRELSGRFKLLVSEWSEEDVMAWLCEEGLEELVKVFKANNIDGSELMRLNKETLTTELNIESVGLRNKVIRKIEELKMESVAGIPDEFLCPITREVMRDPVIASDGYSYEREAIESWISTKKRSSPMTNLPLKSTVMTPNRTLKMAISRWRSSK
;
A
#
# COMPACT_ATOMS: atom_id res chain seq x y z
N MET A 1 0.98 9.90 -14.12
CA MET A 1 1.94 9.04 -14.85
C MET A 1 3.14 8.81 -13.95
N VAL A 2 3.62 7.57 -13.83
CA VAL A 2 4.85 7.26 -13.09
C VAL A 2 5.93 6.84 -14.07
N SER A 3 7.11 7.42 -13.98
CA SER A 3 8.24 7.14 -14.88
C SER A 3 9.53 6.89 -14.10
N LEU A 4 10.32 5.91 -14.55
CA LEU A 4 11.64 5.64 -14.01
C LEU A 4 12.62 6.71 -14.52
N ILE A 5 13.32 7.38 -13.61
CA ILE A 5 14.36 8.37 -13.95
C ILE A 5 15.71 7.68 -14.09
N CYS A 6 16.11 6.91 -13.08
CA CYS A 6 17.38 6.21 -13.05
C CYS A 6 17.33 4.98 -12.12
N THR A 7 18.33 4.12 -12.30
CA THR A 7 18.61 2.96 -11.46
C THR A 7 20.05 3.09 -10.97
N LEU A 8 20.22 3.05 -9.65
CA LEU A 8 21.52 3.11 -8.97
C LEU A 8 21.92 1.69 -8.57
N GLU A 9 23.14 1.26 -8.93
CA GLU A 9 23.62 -0.12 -8.74
C GLU A 9 24.96 -0.17 -8.00
N ASP A 10 25.17 0.77 -7.06
CA ASP A 10 26.47 0.94 -6.43
C ASP A 10 26.69 0.03 -5.20
N HIS A 11 25.61 -0.52 -4.61
CA HIS A 11 25.71 -1.42 -3.46
C HIS A 11 26.19 -2.82 -3.85
N ARG A 12 26.99 -3.44 -2.97
CA ARG A 12 27.54 -4.80 -3.22
C ARG A 12 26.62 -5.92 -2.74
N ASP A 13 25.67 -5.57 -1.88
CA ASP A 13 24.75 -6.47 -1.22
C ASP A 13 23.35 -5.83 -1.13
N ASP A 14 22.39 -6.54 -0.56
CA ASP A 14 20.99 -6.13 -0.53
C ASP A 14 20.80 -4.73 0.06
N VAL A 15 19.98 -3.91 -0.60
CA VAL A 15 19.56 -2.61 -0.04
C VAL A 15 18.48 -2.86 0.99
N ASN A 16 18.58 -2.26 2.18
CA ASN A 16 17.61 -2.44 3.27
C ASN A 16 16.70 -1.23 3.46
N TRP A 17 17.22 -0.02 3.25
CA TRP A 17 16.46 1.21 3.48
C TRP A 17 16.89 2.31 2.52
N CYS A 18 15.97 3.25 2.28
CA CYS A 18 16.24 4.50 1.60
C CYS A 18 15.54 5.64 2.35
N ALA A 19 16.14 6.83 2.33
CA ALA A 19 15.57 8.03 2.93
C ALA A 19 15.91 9.24 2.06
N PHE A 20 14.98 10.19 1.97
CA PHE A 20 15.23 11.47 1.33
C PHE A 20 15.39 12.58 2.36
N SER A 21 16.24 13.52 2.02
CA SER A 21 16.21 14.91 2.48
C SER A 21 15.87 15.80 1.27
N PRO A 22 15.69 17.12 1.45
CA PRO A 22 15.50 18.03 0.32
C PRO A 22 16.64 18.01 -0.71
N THR A 23 17.87 17.71 -0.28
CA THR A 23 19.08 17.82 -1.12
C THR A 23 19.76 16.49 -1.42
N CYS A 24 19.52 15.46 -0.60
CA CYS A 24 20.20 14.17 -0.73
C CYS A 24 19.23 12.98 -0.63
N LEU A 25 19.57 11.89 -1.32
CA LEU A 25 19.04 10.55 -1.15
C LEU A 25 20.09 9.70 -0.40
N ALA A 26 19.71 9.07 0.71
CA ALA A 26 20.52 8.10 1.42
C ALA A 26 19.98 6.69 1.20
N THR A 27 20.90 5.73 1.01
CA THR A 27 20.58 4.30 0.86
C THR A 27 21.50 3.49 1.75
N CYS A 28 20.98 2.49 2.45
CA CYS A 28 21.79 1.62 3.30
C CYS A 28 21.62 0.15 2.95
N SER A 29 22.68 -0.63 3.20
CA SER A 29 22.79 -2.01 2.70
C SER A 29 23.40 -2.97 3.73
N LEU A 30 23.21 -4.27 3.47
CA LEU A 30 23.92 -5.36 4.12
C LEU A 30 25.44 -5.31 3.90
N ASP A 31 25.91 -4.57 2.89
CA ASP A 31 27.34 -4.35 2.62
C ASP A 31 28.04 -3.45 3.66
N LYS A 32 27.30 -3.04 4.71
CA LYS A 32 27.74 -2.23 5.87
C LYS A 32 27.92 -0.75 5.56
N THR A 33 27.60 -0.33 4.35
CA THR A 33 27.77 1.06 3.93
C THR A 33 26.43 1.80 3.88
N ILE A 34 26.52 3.11 4.00
CA ILE A 34 25.45 4.02 3.59
C ILE A 34 26.00 4.85 2.42
N ARG A 35 25.26 4.88 1.32
CA ARG A 35 25.60 5.68 0.15
C ARG A 35 24.69 6.89 0.06
N LEU A 36 25.25 7.99 -0.42
CA LEU A 36 24.59 9.28 -0.49
C LEU A 36 24.67 9.83 -1.90
N TYR A 37 23.52 10.28 -2.41
CA TYR A 37 23.39 10.84 -3.75
C TYR A 37 22.76 12.22 -3.69
N SER A 38 23.15 13.11 -4.58
CA SER A 38 22.44 14.38 -4.77
C SER A 38 21.04 14.13 -5.30
N THR A 39 20.02 14.82 -4.78
CA THR A 39 18.65 14.71 -5.29
C THR A 39 18.48 15.37 -6.66
N ASP A 40 19.40 16.26 -7.06
CA ASP A 40 19.31 16.99 -8.33
C ASP A 40 19.61 16.09 -9.55
N ASP A 41 20.65 15.26 -9.46
CA ASP A 41 21.14 14.44 -10.57
C ASP A 41 21.45 12.99 -10.22
N PHE A 42 21.27 12.60 -8.95
CA PHE A 42 21.61 11.28 -8.40
C PHE A 42 23.09 10.89 -8.55
N SER A 43 23.99 11.87 -8.65
CA SER A 43 25.43 11.63 -8.52
C SER A 43 25.80 11.33 -7.07
N GLU A 44 26.71 10.37 -6.87
CA GLU A 44 27.22 10.02 -5.54
C GLU A 44 28.05 11.19 -4.94
N LEU A 45 27.80 11.52 -3.67
CA LEU A 45 28.48 12.61 -2.99
C LEU A 45 29.96 12.28 -2.71
N PRO A 46 30.88 13.27 -2.67
CA PRO A 46 32.32 13.01 -2.56
C PRO A 46 32.79 12.28 -1.30
N PHE A 47 32.04 12.39 -0.20
CA PHE A 47 32.34 11.72 1.08
C PHE A 47 31.58 10.39 1.24
N SER A 48 30.82 9.98 0.24
CA SER A 48 30.19 8.66 0.14
C SER A 48 31.20 7.63 -0.43
N PRO A 49 31.13 6.34 -0.04
CA PRO A 49 30.24 5.76 0.96
C PRO A 49 30.65 6.10 2.40
N LEU A 50 29.65 6.29 3.26
CA LEU A 50 29.85 6.39 4.70
C LEU A 50 30.20 5.01 5.26
N ASN A 51 31.38 4.91 5.87
CA ASN A 51 31.91 3.69 6.47
C ASN A 51 32.10 3.89 7.97
N GLY A 52 31.56 2.97 8.78
CA GLY A 52 31.71 3.03 10.24
C GLY A 52 31.00 1.90 10.98
N HIS A 53 29.94 1.34 10.40
CA HIS A 53 29.27 0.17 10.96
C HIS A 53 30.08 -1.11 10.78
N GLY A 54 30.11 -1.95 11.82
CA GLY A 54 30.81 -3.24 11.79
C GLY A 54 30.05 -4.34 11.04
N TYR A 55 28.73 -4.18 10.95
CA TYR A 55 27.78 -5.13 10.38
C TYR A 55 26.70 -4.41 9.54
N ALA A 56 25.82 -5.19 8.93
CA ALA A 56 24.70 -4.76 8.12
C ALA A 56 23.92 -3.59 8.71
N VAL A 57 23.70 -2.56 7.89
CA VAL A 57 22.89 -1.38 8.22
C VAL A 57 21.44 -1.67 7.84
N HIS A 58 20.51 -1.45 8.78
CA HIS A 58 19.10 -1.81 8.62
C HIS A 58 18.21 -0.62 8.26
N CYS A 59 18.52 0.57 8.80
CA CYS A 59 17.73 1.76 8.58
C CYS A 59 18.64 3.00 8.55
N CYS A 60 18.21 4.00 7.79
CA CYS A 60 18.76 5.35 7.86
C CYS A 60 17.64 6.40 7.77
N CYS A 61 17.82 7.55 8.40
CA CYS A 61 16.87 8.66 8.34
C CYS A 61 17.59 10.00 8.53
N PHE A 62 17.09 11.05 7.87
CA PHE A 62 17.62 12.40 8.01
C PHE A 62 16.96 13.15 9.16
N SER A 63 17.70 14.09 9.75
CA SER A 63 17.09 15.15 10.56
C SER A 63 16.21 16.04 9.68
N ALA A 64 15.31 16.78 10.31
CA ALA A 64 14.41 17.72 9.63
C ALA A 64 15.15 18.84 8.88
N SER A 65 16.33 19.24 9.38
CA SER A 65 17.21 20.20 8.68
C SER A 65 17.98 19.55 7.52
N GLY A 66 18.15 18.23 7.51
CA GLY A 66 18.99 17.51 6.57
C GLY A 66 20.49 17.56 6.89
N GLU A 67 20.90 18.24 7.97
CA GLU A 67 22.31 18.39 8.37
C GLU A 67 22.88 17.12 9.03
N LEU A 68 22.01 16.30 9.61
CA LEU A 68 22.38 15.03 10.25
C LEU A 68 21.68 13.87 9.56
N LEU A 69 22.40 12.76 9.48
CA LEU A 69 21.84 11.46 9.14
C LEU A 69 22.04 10.52 10.33
N ALA A 70 21.01 9.78 10.70
CA ALA A 70 21.11 8.67 11.63
C ALA A 70 21.07 7.35 10.85
N SER A 71 21.89 6.38 11.25
CA SER A 71 21.84 5.01 10.75
C SER A 71 21.94 4.01 11.88
N CYS A 72 21.27 2.87 11.75
CA CYS A 72 21.33 1.81 12.75
C CYS A 72 21.74 0.46 12.17
N SER A 73 22.46 -0.35 12.95
CA SER A 73 23.07 -1.59 12.48
C SER A 73 22.90 -2.76 13.44
N THR A 74 23.17 -3.94 12.90
CA THR A 74 23.30 -5.20 13.65
C THR A 74 24.39 -5.15 14.70
N ASP A 75 25.36 -4.24 14.57
CA ASP A 75 26.45 -4.04 15.54
C ASP A 75 25.99 -3.49 16.90
N GLY A 76 24.69 -3.17 17.04
CA GLY A 76 24.11 -2.67 18.28
C GLY A 76 24.31 -1.17 18.46
N THR A 77 24.64 -0.43 17.40
CA THR A 77 24.85 1.01 17.43
C THR A 77 23.89 1.76 16.52
N THR A 78 23.57 2.99 16.93
CA THR A 78 23.01 4.01 16.04
C THR A 78 24.04 5.11 15.87
N VAL A 79 24.47 5.38 14.65
CA VAL A 79 25.52 6.36 14.35
C VAL A 79 24.89 7.62 13.78
N LEU A 80 25.35 8.78 14.25
CA LEU A 80 25.01 10.09 13.70
C LEU A 80 26.14 10.58 12.82
N TRP A 81 25.80 11.00 11.60
CA TRP A 81 26.74 11.49 10.59
C TRP A 81 26.46 12.96 10.28
N SER A 82 27.50 13.74 10.03
CA SER A 82 27.37 15.09 9.48
C SER A 82 27.20 15.00 7.97
N MET A 83 26.18 15.67 7.45
CA MET A 83 25.92 15.73 6.00
C MET A 83 26.77 16.76 5.27
N ASP A 84 27.50 17.62 6.00
CA ASP A 84 28.44 18.56 5.41
C ASP A 84 29.81 17.91 5.13
N THR A 85 30.26 17.02 6.04
CA THR A 85 31.60 16.43 5.99
C THR A 85 31.63 14.92 5.75
N GLY A 86 30.53 14.22 6.02
CA GLY A 86 30.48 12.75 6.03
C GLY A 86 31.10 12.11 7.27
N GLU A 87 31.51 12.90 8.27
CA GLU A 87 32.16 12.38 9.48
C GLU A 87 31.15 11.89 10.52
N ILE A 88 31.60 10.95 11.37
CA ILE A 88 30.82 10.47 12.50
C ILE A 88 30.77 11.55 13.58
N VAL A 89 29.57 12.06 13.85
CA VAL A 89 29.29 13.07 14.89
C VAL A 89 29.12 12.42 16.26
N ALA A 90 28.53 11.22 16.31
CA ALA A 90 28.31 10.45 17.53
C ALA A 90 28.07 8.97 17.22
N VAL A 91 28.43 8.10 18.16
CA VAL A 91 28.06 6.68 18.16
C VAL A 91 27.21 6.41 19.40
N LEU A 92 25.93 6.16 19.21
CA LEU A 92 24.96 5.87 20.26
C LEU A 92 24.89 4.35 20.46
N GLU A 93 25.58 3.86 21.48
CA GLU A 93 25.65 2.43 21.76
C GLU A 93 24.41 1.96 22.51
N HIS A 94 23.68 1.02 21.91
CA HIS A 94 22.49 0.45 22.51
C HIS A 94 22.86 -0.34 23.79
N PRO A 95 22.19 -0.13 24.93
CA PRO A 95 22.41 -0.93 26.12
C PRO A 95 22.30 -2.43 25.82
N GLY A 96 23.32 -3.21 26.21
CA GLY A 96 23.39 -4.65 25.94
C GLY A 96 23.86 -5.03 24.53
N ARG A 97 24.21 -4.06 23.66
CA ARG A 97 24.67 -4.26 22.27
C ARG A 97 23.72 -5.13 21.43
N SER A 98 22.44 -5.10 21.76
CA SER A 98 21.43 -5.79 20.98
C SER A 98 21.33 -5.18 19.58
N PRO A 99 21.25 -6.00 18.52
CA PRO A 99 21.14 -5.51 17.16
C PRO A 99 19.99 -4.50 16.96
N VAL A 100 20.30 -3.29 16.50
CA VAL A 100 19.31 -2.24 16.27
C VAL A 100 18.70 -2.43 14.87
N ARG A 101 17.37 -2.37 14.77
CA ARG A 101 16.63 -2.64 13.51
C ARG A 101 16.09 -1.39 12.86
N ILE A 102 15.72 -0.40 13.65
CA ILE A 102 15.08 0.81 13.15
C ILE A 102 15.51 2.02 13.98
N CYS A 103 15.69 3.17 13.32
CA CYS A 103 15.88 4.45 13.96
C CYS A 103 15.10 5.55 13.24
N THR A 104 14.56 6.52 13.98
CA THR A 104 13.79 7.63 13.41
C THR A 104 13.95 8.89 14.25
N PHE A 105 14.10 10.05 13.60
CA PHE A 105 14.12 11.35 14.26
C PHE A 105 12.70 11.82 14.60
N SER A 106 12.56 12.59 15.68
CA SER A 106 11.37 13.39 15.90
C SER A 106 11.26 14.47 14.81
N PRO A 107 10.05 14.97 14.50
CA PRO A 107 9.87 15.98 13.45
C PRO A 107 10.66 17.27 13.66
N ASN A 108 10.98 17.61 14.92
CA ASN A 108 11.82 18.74 15.29
C ASN A 108 13.30 18.39 15.49
N SER A 109 13.69 17.12 15.27
CA SER A 109 15.04 16.58 15.45
C SER A 109 15.66 16.72 16.83
N SER A 110 14.88 17.04 17.87
CA SER A 110 15.37 17.08 19.25
C SER A 110 15.61 15.67 19.82
N TYR A 111 14.86 14.68 19.32
CA TYR A 111 14.94 13.30 19.78
C TYR A 111 15.17 12.34 18.62
N LEU A 112 15.77 11.20 18.97
CA LEU A 112 15.91 10.04 18.09
C LEU A 112 15.39 8.82 18.84
N VAL A 113 14.54 8.02 18.20
CA VAL A 113 14.12 6.72 18.72
C VAL A 113 14.85 5.63 17.98
N SER A 114 15.38 4.65 18.70
CA SER A 114 15.94 3.41 18.13
C SER A 114 15.27 2.19 18.73
N GLY A 115 14.86 1.23 17.89
CA GLY A 115 14.30 -0.06 18.31
C GLY A 115 15.25 -1.21 18.03
N ALA A 116 15.40 -2.10 19.01
CA ALA A 116 16.31 -3.25 18.92
C ALA A 116 15.59 -4.61 18.86
N SER A 117 16.34 -5.64 18.50
CA SER A 117 15.82 -6.99 18.33
C SER A 117 15.44 -7.71 19.62
N ASP A 118 15.91 -7.22 20.76
CA ASP A 118 15.55 -7.72 22.10
C ASP A 118 14.26 -7.08 22.66
N GLY A 119 13.62 -6.21 21.87
CA GLY A 119 12.36 -5.56 22.24
C GLY A 119 12.51 -4.25 22.99
N THR A 120 13.75 -3.84 23.23
CA THR A 120 14.00 -2.56 23.86
C THR A 120 13.87 -1.41 22.86
N VAL A 121 13.43 -0.27 23.39
CA VAL A 121 13.23 0.98 22.66
C VAL A 121 13.98 2.07 23.42
N MET A 122 14.86 2.78 22.74
CA MET A 122 15.67 3.84 23.34
C MET A 122 15.29 5.19 22.75
N LEU A 123 15.12 6.17 23.62
CA LEU A 123 14.93 7.58 23.26
C LEU A 123 16.22 8.31 23.59
N TRP A 124 16.85 8.83 22.56
CA TRP A 124 18.08 9.60 22.64
C TRP A 124 17.76 11.09 22.54
N ASP A 125 18.52 11.88 23.27
CA ASP A 125 18.55 13.32 23.12
C ASP A 125 19.64 13.68 22.10
N VAL A 126 19.25 14.33 20.99
CA VAL A 126 20.14 14.54 19.84
C VAL A 126 21.17 15.63 20.12
N GLU A 127 20.80 16.67 20.86
CA GLU A 127 21.68 17.78 21.20
C GLU A 127 22.80 17.33 22.14
N SER A 128 22.44 16.65 23.24
CA SER A 128 23.42 16.13 24.19
C SER A 128 24.10 14.83 23.73
N LYS A 129 23.53 14.15 22.72
CA LYS A 129 23.99 12.84 22.20
C LYS A 129 24.01 11.76 23.28
N THR A 130 23.05 11.81 24.20
CA THR A 130 22.94 10.88 25.34
C THR A 130 21.64 10.12 25.35
N LEU A 131 21.64 8.96 26.04
CA LEU A 131 20.43 8.20 26.30
C LEU A 131 19.56 8.96 27.29
N ARG A 132 18.34 9.33 26.87
CA ARG A 132 17.37 10.04 27.71
C ARG A 132 16.50 9.07 28.50
N ARG A 133 15.90 8.10 27.81
CA ARG A 133 15.00 7.09 28.41
C ARG A 133 15.07 5.77 27.64
N SER A 134 14.68 4.69 28.32
CA SER A 134 14.56 3.35 27.76
C SER A 134 13.20 2.75 28.11
N GLY A 135 12.55 2.12 27.13
CA GLY A 135 11.39 1.27 27.29
C GLY A 135 11.69 -0.15 26.81
N SER A 136 10.82 -1.11 27.11
CA SER A 136 10.95 -2.47 26.60
C SER A 136 9.61 -3.13 26.43
N VAL A 137 9.48 -3.88 25.33
CA VAL A 137 8.37 -4.77 25.05
C VAL A 137 8.87 -6.20 25.23
N LYS A 138 8.26 -6.94 26.17
CA LYS A 138 8.64 -8.32 26.45
C LYS A 138 8.51 -9.20 25.21
N ASP A 139 9.52 -10.05 25.01
CA ASP A 139 9.53 -11.17 24.06
C ASP A 139 9.19 -10.80 22.62
N SER A 140 9.63 -9.63 22.12
CA SER A 140 9.37 -9.24 20.73
C SER A 140 10.50 -8.38 20.17
N SER A 141 10.78 -8.42 18.87
CA SER A 141 11.73 -7.51 18.23
C SER A 141 10.99 -6.26 17.75
N VAL A 142 11.55 -5.07 18.02
CA VAL A 142 11.02 -3.80 17.49
C VAL A 142 11.64 -3.54 16.13
N VAL A 143 10.83 -3.61 15.09
CA VAL A 143 11.31 -3.54 13.69
C VAL A 143 10.78 -2.33 12.93
N ALA A 144 9.77 -1.67 13.47
CA ALA A 144 9.20 -0.47 12.88
C ALA A 144 9.04 0.61 13.94
N CYS A 145 9.32 1.86 13.59
CA CYS A 145 9.02 3.00 14.43
C CYS A 145 8.74 4.25 13.60
N SER A 146 7.87 5.13 14.12
CA SER A 146 7.58 6.42 13.52
C SER A 146 7.07 7.40 14.58
N PHE A 147 7.56 8.63 14.56
CA PHE A 147 7.00 9.71 15.37
C PHE A 147 5.68 10.23 14.78
N SER A 148 4.79 10.70 15.65
CA SER A 148 3.65 11.50 15.21
C SER A 148 4.12 12.85 14.65
N PRO A 149 3.33 13.50 13.78
CA PRO A 149 3.69 14.81 13.21
C PRO A 149 3.89 15.91 14.25
N CYS A 150 3.17 15.85 15.38
CA CYS A 150 3.33 16.79 16.48
C CYS A 150 4.56 16.51 17.37
N GLY A 151 5.23 15.37 17.18
CA GLY A 151 6.42 14.96 17.94
C GLY A 151 6.17 14.60 19.41
N GLN A 152 4.92 14.54 19.86
CA GLN A 152 4.56 14.24 21.27
C GLN A 152 4.45 12.75 21.58
N MET A 153 4.35 11.92 20.54
CA MET A 153 4.25 10.46 20.66
C MET A 153 5.00 9.79 19.52
N PHE A 154 5.24 8.50 19.69
CA PHE A 154 5.73 7.65 18.61
C PHE A 154 5.07 6.29 18.68
N VAL A 155 5.13 5.59 17.56
CA VAL A 155 4.58 4.25 17.40
C VAL A 155 5.73 3.29 17.16
N THR A 156 5.59 2.07 17.69
CA THR A 156 6.49 0.95 17.40
C THR A 156 5.70 -0.25 16.90
N GLY A 157 6.20 -0.92 15.86
CA GLY A 157 5.69 -2.21 15.38
C GLY A 157 6.61 -3.36 15.80
N SER A 158 6.01 -4.49 16.18
CA SER A 158 6.75 -5.69 16.58
C SER A 158 6.63 -6.83 15.56
N THR A 159 7.61 -7.74 15.62
CA THR A 159 7.60 -9.00 14.84
C THR A 159 6.44 -9.95 15.19
N TYR A 160 5.73 -9.71 16.30
CA TYR A 160 4.55 -10.48 16.68
C TYR A 160 3.24 -9.88 16.16
N GLY A 161 3.31 -8.75 15.44
CA GLY A 161 2.14 -8.15 14.81
C GLY A 161 1.51 -7.05 15.64
N ASP A 162 2.10 -6.70 16.78
CA ASP A 162 1.55 -5.66 17.65
C ASP A 162 2.01 -4.27 17.20
N ILE A 163 1.11 -3.30 17.33
CA ILE A 163 1.43 -1.87 17.23
C ILE A 163 1.24 -1.24 18.61
N ARG A 164 2.26 -0.54 19.10
CA ARG A 164 2.22 0.17 20.40
C ARG A 164 2.46 1.65 20.20
N VAL A 165 1.68 2.47 20.90
CA VAL A 165 1.81 3.93 20.95
C VAL A 165 2.43 4.31 22.29
N TRP A 166 3.40 5.20 22.24
CA TRP A 166 4.20 5.63 23.37
C TRP A 166 4.19 7.15 23.48
N ASP A 167 4.27 7.66 24.70
CA ASP A 167 4.67 9.06 24.92
C ASP A 167 6.20 9.20 24.97
N LEU A 168 6.67 10.44 25.08
CA LEU A 168 8.10 10.75 25.24
C LEU A 168 8.66 10.38 26.63
N GLU A 169 7.81 9.97 27.56
CA GLU A 169 8.19 9.46 28.88
C GLU A 169 8.39 7.94 28.90
N MET A 170 8.18 7.26 27.76
CA MET A 170 8.20 5.81 27.59
C MET A 170 7.02 5.09 28.28
N ASN A 171 5.93 5.80 28.54
CA ASN A 171 4.69 5.17 28.99
C ASN A 171 3.94 4.60 27.78
N HIS A 172 3.31 3.45 27.98
CA HIS A 172 2.46 2.82 26.97
C HIS A 172 1.09 3.50 26.97
N LEU A 173 0.79 4.27 25.92
CA LEU A 173 -0.50 4.94 25.77
C LEU A 173 -1.57 3.99 25.21
N LEU A 174 -1.19 3.13 24.28
CA LEU A 174 -2.09 2.18 23.62
C LEU A 174 -1.29 0.99 23.09
N ALA A 175 -1.91 -0.19 23.08
CA ALA A 175 -1.39 -1.36 22.37
C ALA A 175 -2.51 -2.01 21.57
N VAL A 176 -2.35 -2.09 20.26
CA VAL A 176 -3.20 -2.87 19.36
C VAL A 176 -2.49 -4.19 19.10
N LYS A 177 -3.04 -5.26 19.66
CA LYS A 177 -2.52 -6.62 19.46
C LYS A 177 -2.98 -7.19 18.14
N ASN A 178 -2.12 -7.99 17.50
CA ASN A 178 -2.40 -8.63 16.21
C ASN A 178 -2.90 -7.62 15.15
N ALA A 179 -2.26 -6.45 15.08
CA ALA A 179 -2.55 -5.47 14.04
C ALA A 179 -2.22 -6.03 12.65
N HIS A 180 -1.19 -6.88 12.53
CA HIS A 180 -0.88 -7.68 11.35
C HIS A 180 -0.65 -9.14 11.75
N ASP A 181 -1.23 -10.07 10.99
CA ASP A 181 -0.93 -11.49 11.18
C ASP A 181 0.53 -11.73 10.76
N LEU A 182 1.29 -12.54 11.52
CA LEU A 182 2.70 -12.87 11.25
C LEU A 182 3.74 -11.74 11.42
N GLY A 183 3.35 -10.53 11.85
CA GLY A 183 4.31 -9.48 12.20
C GLY A 183 4.15 -8.18 11.43
N VAL A 184 4.43 -7.05 12.11
CA VAL A 184 4.60 -5.74 11.48
C VAL A 184 6.01 -5.64 10.93
N THR A 185 6.17 -5.07 9.74
CA THR A 185 7.48 -4.88 9.08
C THR A 185 7.88 -3.40 9.05
N CYS A 186 6.93 -2.50 8.78
CA CYS A 186 7.15 -1.07 8.75
C CYS A 186 5.89 -0.32 9.20
N CYS A 187 6.09 0.91 9.70
CA CYS A 187 5.03 1.85 9.96
C CYS A 187 5.53 3.28 9.72
N HIS A 188 4.64 4.16 9.27
CA HIS A 188 4.98 5.55 8.99
C HIS A 188 3.78 6.46 9.21
N PHE A 189 3.95 7.55 9.95
CA PHE A 189 2.92 8.56 10.10
C PHE A 189 2.82 9.44 8.85
N SER A 190 1.61 9.85 8.50
CA SER A 190 1.38 10.92 7.52
C SER A 190 1.92 12.22 8.10
N PRO A 191 2.82 12.94 7.41
CA PRO A 191 3.35 14.23 7.89
C PRO A 191 2.25 15.28 8.10
N GLN A 192 1.15 15.17 7.35
CA GLN A 192 -0.01 16.04 7.50
C GLN A 192 -1.02 15.45 8.49
N PRO A 193 -1.52 16.25 9.46
CA PRO A 193 -2.68 15.87 10.24
C PRO A 193 -3.93 15.81 9.36
N VAL A 194 -4.91 15.01 9.77
CA VAL A 194 -6.21 14.91 9.09
C VAL A 194 -7.07 16.13 9.42
N ASN A 195 -6.93 16.66 10.63
CA ASN A 195 -7.65 17.82 11.11
C ASN A 195 -6.80 18.57 12.15
N ASP A 196 -6.72 19.89 12.01
CA ASP A 196 -6.01 20.78 12.94
C ASP A 196 -6.85 21.13 14.18
N SER A 197 -8.16 20.83 14.15
CA SER A 197 -9.07 21.05 15.29
C SER A 197 -9.13 19.84 16.22
N LEU A 198 -9.35 20.11 17.51
CA LEU A 198 -9.39 19.06 18.54
C LEU A 198 -10.61 18.13 18.36
N PRO A 199 -10.41 16.80 18.50
CA PRO A 199 -9.15 16.12 18.77
C PRO A 199 -8.26 16.04 17.52
N VAL A 200 -6.95 16.28 17.69
CA VAL A 200 -5.97 16.17 16.59
C VAL A 200 -5.95 14.73 16.10
N GLN A 201 -6.14 14.58 14.78
CA GLN A 201 -6.12 13.29 14.12
C GLN A 201 -4.95 13.22 13.16
N SER A 202 -4.25 12.09 13.15
CA SER A 202 -3.16 11.81 12.23
C SER A 202 -3.36 10.45 11.60
N ARG A 203 -2.88 10.26 10.37
CA ARG A 203 -2.88 8.93 9.75
C ARG A 203 -1.58 8.21 10.04
N LEU A 204 -1.69 6.91 10.25
CA LEU A 204 -0.57 5.98 10.36
C LEU A 204 -0.75 4.91 9.29
N ALA A 205 0.30 4.62 8.53
CA ALA A 205 0.37 3.43 7.70
C ALA A 205 1.15 2.36 8.45
N SER A 206 0.72 1.11 8.35
CA SER A 206 1.50 -0.05 8.78
C SER A 206 1.42 -1.14 7.74
N CYS A 207 2.50 -1.89 7.59
CA CYS A 207 2.53 -3.05 6.72
C CYS A 207 3.13 -4.25 7.45
N GLY A 208 2.86 -5.45 6.93
CA GLY A 208 3.22 -6.67 7.63
C GLY A 208 3.42 -7.89 6.74
N GLN A 209 3.74 -8.99 7.42
CA GLN A 209 3.94 -10.30 6.81
C GLN A 209 2.64 -11.00 6.36
N ASP A 210 1.50 -10.41 6.68
CA ASP A 210 0.17 -10.82 6.21
C ASP A 210 -0.17 -10.34 4.78
N ASN A 211 0.80 -9.77 4.08
CA ASN A 211 0.66 -9.17 2.74
C ASN A 211 -0.27 -7.94 2.73
N MET A 212 -0.62 -7.40 3.91
CA MET A 212 -1.53 -6.27 4.01
C MET A 212 -0.78 -4.98 4.29
N LEU A 213 -1.30 -3.90 3.70
CA LEU A 213 -1.00 -2.54 4.07
C LEU A 213 -2.25 -1.94 4.71
N LYS A 214 -2.14 -1.41 5.92
CA LYS A 214 -3.25 -0.86 6.70
C LYS A 214 -3.05 0.62 6.94
N ILE A 215 -4.10 1.41 6.76
CA ILE A 215 -4.13 2.83 7.12
C ILE A 215 -5.03 2.98 8.34
N TRP A 216 -4.53 3.67 9.35
CA TRP A 216 -5.17 3.90 10.63
C TRP A 216 -5.34 5.39 10.89
N THR A 217 -6.41 5.76 11.57
CA THR A 217 -6.55 7.07 12.23
C THR A 217 -6.07 6.96 13.66
N VAL A 218 -5.12 7.81 14.02
CA VAL A 218 -4.65 8.02 15.39
C VAL A 218 -5.29 9.29 15.92
N THR A 219 -6.12 9.16 16.95
CA THR A 219 -6.81 10.29 17.59
C THR A 219 -6.26 10.49 19.00
N LEU A 220 -5.82 11.71 19.26
CA LEU A 220 -5.33 12.15 20.55
C LEU A 220 -6.45 12.85 21.34
N HIS A 221 -6.93 12.20 22.40
CA HIS A 221 -7.91 12.72 23.34
C HIS A 221 -7.24 13.14 24.65
N GLY A 222 -7.04 14.44 24.84
CA GLY A 222 -6.73 15.04 26.16
C GLY A 222 -5.70 14.28 27.00
N GLU A 223 -5.83 14.31 28.33
CA GLU A 223 -4.75 13.93 29.27
C GLU A 223 -4.22 12.49 29.20
N SER A 224 -4.82 11.53 28.48
CA SER A 224 -4.21 10.18 28.30
C SER A 224 -4.86 9.30 27.23
N GLY A 225 -5.91 9.76 26.54
CA GLY A 225 -6.68 8.89 25.65
C GLY A 225 -6.07 8.85 24.25
N CYS A 226 -5.41 7.76 23.87
CA CYS A 226 -5.07 7.53 22.47
C CYS A 226 -6.02 6.48 21.88
N LYS A 227 -6.61 6.77 20.71
CA LYS A 227 -7.41 5.81 19.96
C LYS A 227 -6.77 5.54 18.61
N LEU A 228 -6.66 4.26 18.24
CA LEU A 228 -6.21 3.82 16.92
C LEU A 228 -7.39 3.10 16.24
N GLU A 229 -7.83 3.63 15.10
CA GLU A 229 -8.96 3.08 14.34
C GLU A 229 -8.50 2.71 12.93
N LEU A 230 -8.82 1.50 12.48
CA LEU A 230 -8.51 1.04 11.13
C LEU A 230 -9.43 1.73 10.13
N MET A 231 -8.86 2.44 9.15
CA MET A 231 -9.60 3.05 8.04
C MET A 231 -9.67 2.12 6.83
N TYR A 232 -8.51 1.67 6.36
CA TYR A 232 -8.38 0.90 5.12
C TYR A 232 -7.47 -0.31 5.33
N THR A 233 -7.84 -1.41 4.67
CA THR A 233 -6.96 -2.58 4.47
C THR A 233 -6.73 -2.74 2.98
N LEU A 234 -5.53 -2.39 2.55
CA LEU A 234 -5.09 -2.37 1.16
C LEU A 234 -4.45 -3.72 0.84
N ARG A 235 -4.95 -4.38 -0.21
CA ARG A 235 -4.61 -5.77 -0.59
C ARG A 235 -4.05 -5.86 -2.01
N GLY A 236 -3.39 -4.80 -2.50
CA GLY A 236 -2.86 -4.79 -3.87
C GLY A 236 -1.63 -5.67 -4.08
N GLN A 237 -0.97 -6.13 -3.00
CA GLN A 237 0.24 -6.96 -3.06
C GLN A 237 -0.05 -8.41 -2.65
N SER A 238 0.64 -9.35 -3.28
CA SER A 238 0.39 -10.79 -3.18
C SER A 238 1.30 -11.52 -2.18
N ALA A 239 2.31 -10.82 -1.67
CA ALA A 239 3.31 -11.32 -0.73
C ALA A 239 3.64 -10.27 0.35
N PRO A 240 4.43 -10.62 1.38
CA PRO A 240 4.71 -9.74 2.52
C PRO A 240 5.15 -8.35 2.09
N VAL A 241 4.56 -7.33 2.70
CA VAL A 241 4.90 -5.93 2.44
C VAL A 241 5.99 -5.54 3.43
N LEU A 242 7.13 -5.07 2.95
CA LEU A 242 8.33 -4.85 3.77
C LEU A 242 8.50 -3.39 4.19
N SER A 243 8.06 -2.44 3.37
CA SER A 243 8.15 -1.01 3.65
C SER A 243 6.89 -0.28 3.20
N CYS A 244 6.57 0.81 3.91
CA CYS A 244 5.52 1.74 3.54
C CYS A 244 5.90 3.17 3.92
N MET A 245 5.54 4.14 3.08
CA MET A 245 5.90 5.55 3.29
C MET A 245 4.83 6.47 2.70
N PHE A 246 4.43 7.50 3.46
CA PHE A 246 3.56 8.56 2.96
C PHE A 246 4.38 9.59 2.17
N SER A 247 3.73 10.24 1.19
CA SER A 247 4.23 11.48 0.61
C SER A 247 4.21 12.62 1.63
N SER A 248 4.96 13.70 1.35
CA SER A 248 5.07 14.87 2.25
C SER A 248 3.76 15.63 2.45
N ASP A 249 2.88 15.60 1.45
CA ASP A 249 1.51 16.11 1.52
C ASP A 249 0.52 15.11 2.13
N GLY A 250 0.95 13.89 2.43
CA GLY A 250 0.14 12.81 2.96
C GLY A 250 -0.92 12.26 1.99
N GLN A 251 -0.94 12.67 0.72
CA GLN A 251 -1.97 12.24 -0.23
C GLN A 251 -1.68 10.86 -0.84
N LEU A 252 -0.41 10.50 -0.96
CA LEU A 252 0.03 9.24 -1.53
C LEU A 252 0.65 8.34 -0.47
N LEU A 253 0.51 7.04 -0.67
CA LEU A 253 1.15 6.01 0.13
C LEU A 253 1.82 5.01 -0.81
N ALA A 254 3.13 4.82 -0.67
CA ALA A 254 3.88 3.84 -1.43
C ALA A 254 4.22 2.64 -0.55
N SER A 255 4.25 1.44 -1.12
CA SER A 255 4.66 0.22 -0.42
C SER A 255 5.47 -0.73 -1.31
N GLY A 256 6.52 -1.31 -0.73
CA GLY A 256 7.39 -2.31 -1.36
C GLY A 256 7.15 -3.70 -0.79
N SER A 257 7.13 -4.72 -1.64
CA SER A 257 6.82 -6.11 -1.25
C SER A 257 7.83 -7.14 -1.74
N VAL A 258 7.80 -8.29 -1.08
CA VAL A 258 8.44 -9.56 -1.47
C VAL A 258 7.97 -10.05 -2.84
N ASP A 259 6.79 -9.64 -3.32
CA ASP A 259 6.32 -9.95 -4.68
C ASP A 259 7.02 -9.13 -5.78
N LYS A 260 8.04 -8.35 -5.39
CA LYS A 260 8.90 -7.53 -6.26
C LYS A 260 8.20 -6.30 -6.82
N THR A 261 7.00 -6.00 -6.33
CA THR A 261 6.24 -4.84 -6.77
C THR A 261 6.40 -3.67 -5.80
N VAL A 262 6.29 -2.48 -6.36
CA VAL A 262 6.01 -1.25 -5.63
C VAL A 262 4.58 -0.85 -5.97
N THR A 263 3.73 -0.62 -4.98
CA THR A 263 2.37 -0.13 -5.21
C THR A 263 2.24 1.28 -4.64
N ILE A 264 1.50 2.14 -5.35
CA ILE A 264 1.22 3.52 -4.94
C ILE A 264 -0.29 3.66 -4.82
N TYR A 265 -0.76 4.16 -3.69
CA TYR A 265 -2.17 4.36 -3.36
C TYR A 265 -2.49 5.83 -3.13
N ASP A 266 -3.73 6.22 -3.42
CA ASP A 266 -4.36 7.39 -2.81
C ASP A 266 -4.63 7.06 -1.33
N ALA A 267 -3.96 7.77 -0.42
CA ALA A 267 -4.07 7.58 1.01
C ALA A 267 -5.40 8.05 1.62
N ASN A 268 -6.11 8.95 0.93
CA ASN A 268 -7.40 9.48 1.39
C ASN A 268 -8.52 8.51 1.03
N GLN A 269 -8.43 7.88 -0.14
CA GLN A 269 -9.48 7.00 -0.65
C GLN A 269 -9.17 5.50 -0.47
N GLY A 270 -7.91 5.16 -0.23
CA GLY A 270 -7.45 3.78 -0.16
C GLY A 270 -7.47 3.06 -1.51
N ILE A 271 -7.31 3.81 -2.61
CA ILE A 271 -7.38 3.28 -3.98
C ILE A 271 -5.98 3.05 -4.52
N LEU A 272 -5.74 1.89 -5.13
CA LEU A 272 -4.50 1.59 -5.84
C LEU A 272 -4.42 2.44 -7.12
N LEU A 273 -3.38 3.25 -7.25
CA LEU A 273 -3.16 4.11 -8.41
C LEU A 273 -2.19 3.48 -9.40
N TYR A 274 -1.07 2.94 -8.91
CA TYR A 274 0.01 2.41 -9.75
C TYR A 274 0.65 1.17 -9.13
N THR A 275 1.05 0.24 -9.99
CA THR A 275 1.90 -0.92 -9.64
C THR A 275 3.14 -0.90 -10.52
N LEU A 276 4.31 -0.83 -9.91
CA LEU A 276 5.61 -0.79 -10.57
C LEU A 276 6.32 -2.13 -10.39
N THR A 277 6.83 -2.69 -11.48
CA THR A 277 7.35 -4.08 -11.54
C THR A 277 8.79 -4.18 -12.05
N GLN A 278 9.58 -3.12 -11.89
CA GLN A 278 10.94 -3.07 -12.46
C GLN A 278 11.99 -3.80 -11.61
N HIS A 279 11.73 -4.06 -10.33
CA HIS A 279 12.66 -4.80 -9.46
C HIS A 279 12.63 -6.31 -9.75
N GLU A 280 13.80 -6.95 -9.69
CA GLU A 280 13.93 -8.40 -9.96
C GLU A 280 13.80 -9.26 -8.70
N ARG A 281 13.91 -8.62 -7.53
CA ARG A 281 13.91 -9.20 -6.19
C ARG A 281 13.02 -8.39 -5.25
N TYR A 282 13.02 -8.75 -3.97
CA TYR A 282 12.13 -8.19 -2.95
C TYR A 282 12.41 -6.71 -2.77
N VAL A 283 11.36 -5.89 -2.81
CA VAL A 283 11.46 -4.46 -2.56
C VAL A 283 11.39 -4.24 -1.06
N THR A 284 12.52 -3.85 -0.49
CA THR A 284 12.74 -3.72 0.95
C THR A 284 12.51 -2.30 1.44
N ALA A 285 12.63 -1.29 0.56
CA ALA A 285 12.61 0.11 0.94
C ALA A 285 11.81 0.98 -0.03
N CYS A 286 11.10 1.96 0.51
CA CYS A 286 10.41 3.01 -0.24
C CYS A 286 10.57 4.34 0.51
N ALA A 287 10.85 5.43 -0.21
CA ALA A 287 10.91 6.78 0.36
C ALA A 287 10.38 7.82 -0.63
N PHE A 288 9.60 8.78 -0.13
CA PHE A 288 9.20 9.97 -0.88
C PHE A 288 10.17 11.11 -0.64
N ALA A 289 10.47 11.89 -1.68
CA ALA A 289 11.16 13.14 -1.51
C ALA A 289 10.23 14.20 -0.88
N PRO A 290 10.72 15.06 0.01
CA PRO A 290 9.87 16.02 0.73
C PRO A 290 9.31 17.13 -0.15
N ASN A 291 10.08 17.61 -1.14
CA ASN A 291 9.74 18.79 -1.95
C ASN A 291 9.61 18.50 -3.45
N LEU A 292 9.78 17.24 -3.84
CA LEU A 292 9.80 16.84 -5.23
C LEU A 292 8.88 15.63 -5.41
N PRO A 293 8.23 15.49 -6.57
CA PRO A 293 7.37 14.35 -6.89
C PRO A 293 8.21 13.11 -7.23
N LEU A 294 9.10 12.71 -6.31
CA LEU A 294 10.06 11.63 -6.47
C LEU A 294 9.82 10.54 -5.45
N ILE A 295 10.02 9.29 -5.88
CA ILE A 295 10.07 8.12 -5.02
C ILE A 295 11.36 7.38 -5.27
N ALA A 296 12.03 6.92 -4.22
CA ALA A 296 13.14 5.98 -4.30
C ALA A 296 12.66 4.63 -3.77
N THR A 297 13.05 3.54 -4.45
CA THR A 297 12.71 2.18 -4.06
C THR A 297 13.96 1.32 -4.07
N GLY A 298 14.27 0.70 -2.93
CA GLY A 298 15.44 -0.18 -2.76
C GLY A 298 15.04 -1.65 -2.72
N SER A 299 15.91 -2.52 -3.20
CA SER A 299 15.61 -3.95 -3.37
C SER A 299 16.80 -4.86 -3.06
N MET A 300 16.50 -6.13 -2.80
CA MET A 300 17.48 -7.23 -2.71
C MET A 300 18.06 -7.65 -4.07
N ASP A 301 17.77 -6.91 -5.14
CA ASP A 301 18.51 -6.97 -6.41
C ASP A 301 19.73 -6.03 -6.38
N LYS A 302 19.98 -5.37 -5.24
CA LYS A 302 21.09 -4.44 -4.98
C LYS A 302 20.95 -3.11 -5.71
N THR A 303 19.77 -2.87 -6.29
CA THR A 303 19.48 -1.64 -7.01
C THR A 303 18.58 -0.71 -6.20
N VAL A 304 18.70 0.58 -6.50
CA VAL A 304 17.76 1.61 -6.06
C VAL A 304 17.19 2.30 -7.29
N ASN A 305 15.88 2.17 -7.49
CA ASN A 305 15.19 2.82 -8.58
C ASN A 305 14.62 4.15 -8.11
N VAL A 306 14.84 5.22 -8.88
CA VAL A 306 14.25 6.53 -8.62
C VAL A 306 13.21 6.85 -9.66
N TRP A 307 12.02 7.23 -9.20
CA TRP A 307 10.81 7.42 -9.99
C TRP A 307 10.32 8.84 -9.87
N ARG A 308 9.70 9.34 -10.94
CA ARG A 308 8.87 10.55 -10.92
C ARG A 308 7.40 10.17 -10.89
N VAL A 309 6.63 10.81 -10.03
CA VAL A 309 5.17 10.64 -9.94
C VAL A 309 4.48 11.92 -10.35
N GLU A 310 3.99 11.98 -11.57
CA GLU A 310 3.23 13.15 -12.06
C GLU A 310 1.73 12.92 -11.86
N ASP A 311 1.05 13.87 -11.23
CA ASP A 311 -0.40 13.92 -11.24
C ASP A 311 -0.86 14.13 -12.68
N GLY A 312 -1.83 13.32 -13.14
CA GLY A 312 -2.35 13.36 -14.51
C GLY A 312 -3.04 14.67 -14.92
N ALA A 313 -2.94 15.72 -14.10
CA ALA A 313 -3.41 17.07 -14.34
C ALA A 313 -2.22 18.03 -14.49
N SER A 314 -1.45 17.90 -15.58
CA SER A 314 -0.65 19.02 -16.09
C SER A 314 -1.27 19.52 -17.39
N PRO A 315 -1.43 20.86 -17.55
CA PRO A 315 -1.96 21.42 -18.77
C PRO A 315 -0.98 21.11 -19.90
N CYS A 316 -1.54 20.57 -20.98
CA CYS A 316 -0.87 20.30 -22.24
C CYS A 316 0.16 21.39 -22.60
N GLY A 317 1.41 20.95 -22.82
CA GLY A 317 2.35 21.62 -23.70
C GLY A 317 3.39 22.52 -23.04
N LYS A 318 4.55 21.93 -22.68
CA LYS A 318 5.85 22.51 -23.06
C LYS A 318 6.76 21.40 -23.59
N GLN A 319 6.66 21.17 -24.89
CA GLN A 319 7.79 20.63 -25.65
C GLN A 319 8.99 21.57 -25.49
N GLY A 320 10.18 20.98 -25.45
CA GLY A 320 11.39 21.57 -24.92
C GLY A 320 11.89 22.85 -25.58
N LYS A 321 12.83 23.49 -24.88
CA LYS A 321 13.99 24.19 -25.46
C LYS A 321 15.02 24.51 -24.38
N SER A 322 16.20 23.92 -24.59
CA SER A 322 17.55 24.43 -24.32
C SER A 322 17.71 25.86 -23.80
N LEU A 323 18.58 25.99 -22.78
CA LEU A 323 19.58 27.05 -22.48
C LEU A 323 19.24 28.51 -22.86
N PRO A 324 19.41 29.50 -21.96
CA PRO A 324 19.33 30.89 -22.35
C PRO A 324 20.68 31.38 -22.89
N ALA A 325 20.66 31.92 -24.11
CA ALA A 325 21.57 32.98 -24.53
C ALA A 325 20.74 34.22 -24.88
N SER A 326 21.28 35.34 -24.43
CA SER A 326 20.84 36.74 -24.43
C SER A 326 20.13 37.34 -25.66
N THR A 327 19.55 38.54 -25.38
CA THR A 327 19.41 39.77 -26.21
C THR A 327 18.14 40.05 -27.03
N HIS A 328 17.36 41.03 -26.50
CA HIS A 328 16.76 42.24 -27.09
C HIS A 328 15.74 42.25 -28.28
N SER A 329 14.71 43.10 -28.06
CA SER A 329 13.89 43.93 -29.01
C SER A 329 12.75 43.21 -29.76
N GLN A 330 11.46 43.51 -29.52
CA GLN A 330 10.57 44.66 -29.88
C GLN A 330 9.69 44.38 -31.13
N TYR A 331 8.51 45.04 -31.15
CA TYR A 331 7.41 45.08 -32.14
C TYR A 331 6.36 43.95 -32.10
N LEU A 332 5.09 44.13 -32.50
CA LEU A 332 4.03 45.13 -32.29
C LEU A 332 2.78 44.51 -32.99
N GLU A 333 1.60 44.63 -32.34
CA GLU A 333 0.26 44.84 -32.93
C GLU A 333 -0.58 43.78 -33.71
N HIS A 334 -1.89 43.81 -33.34
CA HIS A 334 -3.13 43.69 -34.14
C HIS A 334 -3.96 42.37 -34.26
N GLY A 335 -5.26 42.50 -33.91
CA GLY A 335 -6.41 41.76 -34.46
C GLY A 335 -7.23 40.97 -33.41
N THR A 336 -8.17 41.54 -32.65
CA THR A 336 -9.57 41.88 -32.98
C THR A 336 -10.52 40.68 -33.24
N LEU A 337 -11.34 40.40 -32.22
CA LEU A 337 -12.77 40.00 -32.18
C LEU A 337 -13.30 38.89 -33.11
N CYS A 338 -13.82 37.82 -32.50
CA CYS A 338 -15.21 37.38 -32.74
C CYS A 338 -15.71 36.49 -31.59
N LEU A 339 -16.41 37.08 -30.62
CA LEU A 339 -17.18 36.38 -29.59
C LEU A 339 -18.46 37.19 -29.40
N PHE A 340 -19.62 36.69 -29.85
CA PHE A 340 -20.93 36.91 -29.22
C PHE A 340 -22.04 36.12 -29.94
N MET A 341 -23.05 35.77 -29.13
CA MET A 341 -24.31 35.07 -29.37
C MET A 341 -24.22 33.56 -29.08
N LEU A 342 -24.46 33.12 -27.83
CA LEU A 342 -25.78 33.01 -27.16
C LEU A 342 -26.73 32.12 -27.97
N GLN A 343 -27.46 31.15 -27.45
CA GLN A 343 -27.68 30.58 -26.12
C GLN A 343 -28.79 29.54 -26.38
N ASN A 344 -28.78 28.38 -25.73
CA ASN A 344 -30.02 27.76 -25.27
C ASN A 344 -29.75 26.62 -24.28
N ASN A 345 -30.27 26.87 -23.07
CA ASN A 345 -30.81 25.99 -22.04
C ASN A 345 -29.91 24.89 -21.44
N LEU A 346 -29.48 25.04 -20.19
CA LEU A 346 -30.21 24.90 -18.91
C LEU A 346 -30.62 23.46 -18.57
N CYS A 347 -30.08 23.04 -17.42
CA CYS A 347 -30.56 21.99 -16.50
C CYS A 347 -30.25 20.53 -16.84
N SER A 348 -29.18 19.99 -16.25
CA SER A 348 -29.29 19.09 -15.07
C SER A 348 -27.92 18.47 -14.72
N SER A 349 -27.55 18.60 -13.44
CA SER A 349 -26.58 17.78 -12.69
C SER A 349 -25.45 17.08 -13.46
N GLY A 350 -24.31 17.75 -13.62
CA GLY A 350 -23.04 17.08 -13.91
C GLY A 350 -22.54 16.38 -12.65
N ARG A 351 -22.84 15.08 -12.52
CA ARG A 351 -22.11 14.20 -11.60
C ARG A 351 -20.66 14.18 -12.03
N GLU A 352 -19.78 14.50 -11.08
CA GLU A 352 -18.34 14.28 -11.17
C GLU A 352 -18.09 12.81 -11.56
N LEU A 353 -17.34 12.61 -12.64
CA LEU A 353 -16.95 11.30 -13.19
C LEU A 353 -15.82 10.66 -12.37
N SER A 354 -16.02 10.58 -11.06
CA SER A 354 -15.10 9.97 -10.09
C SER A 354 -15.89 9.12 -9.09
N GLY A 355 -16.30 7.93 -9.52
CA GLY A 355 -17.07 7.02 -8.67
C GLY A 355 -17.71 5.83 -9.38
N ARG A 356 -16.91 4.84 -9.78
CA ARG A 356 -17.37 3.50 -10.17
C ARG A 356 -16.25 2.57 -9.69
N PHE A 357 -16.30 1.89 -8.55
CA PHE A 357 -17.13 0.72 -8.21
C PHE A 357 -17.64 0.81 -6.75
N LYS A 358 -18.79 1.45 -6.52
CA LYS A 358 -19.56 1.29 -5.27
C LYS A 358 -20.83 0.46 -5.45
N LEU A 359 -21.13 0.02 -6.68
CA LEU A 359 -22.35 -0.69 -7.06
C LEU A 359 -22.02 -2.12 -7.48
N LEU A 360 -22.88 -3.07 -7.09
CA LEU A 360 -22.77 -4.46 -7.54
C LEU A 360 -22.90 -4.51 -9.07
N VAL A 361 -22.21 -5.44 -9.73
CA VAL A 361 -22.27 -5.59 -11.21
C VAL A 361 -23.71 -5.77 -11.69
N SER A 362 -24.58 -6.39 -10.89
CA SER A 362 -26.01 -6.53 -11.18
C SER A 362 -26.80 -5.22 -11.19
N GLU A 363 -26.25 -4.13 -10.66
CA GLU A 363 -26.87 -2.80 -10.58
C GLU A 363 -26.33 -1.83 -11.65
N TRP A 364 -25.48 -2.31 -12.56
CA TRP A 364 -24.92 -1.49 -13.64
C TRP A 364 -25.97 -1.17 -14.68
N SER A 365 -26.04 0.11 -15.06
CA SER A 365 -26.75 0.58 -16.25
C SER A 365 -26.01 0.21 -17.54
N GLU A 366 -26.68 0.32 -18.67
CA GLU A 366 -26.07 0.14 -19.99
C GLU A 366 -24.82 1.03 -20.17
N GLU A 367 -24.84 2.27 -19.67
CA GLU A 367 -23.71 3.20 -19.73
C GLU A 367 -22.51 2.76 -18.88
N ASP A 368 -22.77 2.04 -17.78
CA ASP A 368 -21.72 1.45 -16.93
C ASP A 368 -21.06 0.27 -17.67
N VAL A 369 -21.86 -0.59 -18.31
CA VAL A 369 -21.36 -1.73 -19.12
C VAL A 369 -20.52 -1.25 -20.30
N MET A 370 -20.93 -0.16 -20.98
CA MET A 370 -20.14 0.39 -22.08
C MET A 370 -18.80 0.96 -21.61
N ALA A 371 -18.78 1.65 -20.46
CA ALA A 371 -17.55 2.18 -19.89
C ALA A 371 -16.57 1.05 -19.53
N TRP A 372 -17.07 -0.02 -18.91
CA TRP A 372 -16.29 -1.22 -18.60
C TRP A 372 -15.71 -1.89 -19.86
N LEU A 373 -16.49 -2.00 -20.94
CA LEU A 373 -15.98 -2.53 -22.21
C LEU A 373 -14.83 -1.70 -22.78
N CYS A 374 -14.88 -0.37 -22.65
CA CYS A 374 -13.79 0.50 -23.08
C CYS A 374 -12.53 0.30 -22.21
N GLU A 375 -12.69 0.22 -20.89
CA GLU A 375 -11.58 0.00 -19.94
C GLU A 375 -10.85 -1.33 -20.19
N GLU A 376 -11.60 -2.39 -20.53
CA GLU A 376 -11.05 -3.71 -20.81
C GLU A 376 -10.46 -3.88 -22.24
N GLY A 377 -10.41 -2.79 -23.00
CA GLY A 377 -9.93 -2.77 -24.38
C GLY A 377 -10.80 -3.66 -25.29
N LEU A 378 -12.12 -3.58 -25.12
CA LEU A 378 -13.16 -4.25 -25.89
C LEU A 378 -14.10 -3.24 -26.57
N GLU A 379 -13.57 -2.08 -26.97
CA GLU A 379 -14.31 -0.97 -27.60
C GLU A 379 -15.13 -1.40 -28.84
N GLU A 380 -14.64 -2.39 -29.58
CA GLU A 380 -15.31 -2.95 -30.77
C GLU A 380 -16.68 -3.55 -30.44
N LEU A 381 -16.90 -3.97 -29.19
CA LEU A 381 -18.14 -4.59 -28.74
C LEU A 381 -19.15 -3.60 -28.15
N VAL A 382 -18.74 -2.35 -27.89
CA VAL A 382 -19.62 -1.31 -27.31
C VAL A 382 -20.84 -1.08 -28.20
N LYS A 383 -20.67 -1.05 -29.52
CA LYS A 383 -21.80 -0.89 -30.46
C LYS A 383 -22.76 -2.08 -30.42
N VAL A 384 -22.25 -3.28 -30.25
CA VAL A 384 -23.04 -4.52 -30.21
C VAL A 384 -23.81 -4.60 -28.88
N PHE A 385 -23.15 -4.34 -27.76
CA PHE A 385 -23.78 -4.38 -26.44
C PHE A 385 -24.81 -3.27 -26.28
N LYS A 386 -24.54 -2.07 -26.81
CA LYS A 386 -25.50 -0.96 -26.83
C LYS A 386 -26.70 -1.23 -27.73
N ALA A 387 -26.51 -1.89 -28.87
CA ALA A 387 -27.63 -2.25 -29.75
C ALA A 387 -28.57 -3.31 -29.15
N ASN A 388 -28.07 -4.09 -28.18
CA ASN A 388 -28.82 -5.14 -27.50
C ASN A 388 -29.24 -4.74 -26.07
N ASN A 389 -29.05 -3.49 -25.66
CA ASN A 389 -29.42 -2.96 -24.34
C ASN A 389 -28.88 -3.79 -23.16
N ILE A 390 -27.63 -4.28 -23.29
CA ILE A 390 -27.03 -5.13 -22.26
C ILE A 390 -26.70 -4.30 -21.01
N ASP A 391 -27.46 -4.52 -19.94
CA ASP A 391 -27.20 -3.98 -18.61
C ASP A 391 -26.36 -4.94 -17.75
N GLY A 392 -26.03 -4.55 -16.52
CA GLY A 392 -25.23 -5.35 -15.60
C GLY A 392 -25.81 -6.71 -15.24
N SER A 393 -27.14 -6.81 -15.18
CA SER A 393 -27.84 -8.05 -14.87
C SER A 393 -27.77 -9.03 -16.05
N GLU A 394 -27.89 -8.51 -17.27
CA GLU A 394 -27.76 -9.27 -18.50
C GLU A 394 -26.31 -9.68 -18.75
N LEU A 395 -25.35 -8.78 -18.50
CA LEU A 395 -23.92 -9.05 -18.59
C LEU A 395 -23.52 -10.28 -17.76
N MET A 396 -24.06 -10.41 -16.56
CA MET A 396 -23.79 -11.54 -15.67
C MET A 396 -24.41 -12.86 -16.14
N ARG A 397 -25.44 -12.80 -17.00
CA ARG A 397 -26.15 -13.96 -17.53
C ARG A 397 -25.61 -14.40 -18.91
N LEU A 398 -24.75 -13.62 -19.54
CA LEU A 398 -24.15 -13.96 -20.83
C LEU A 398 -23.33 -15.25 -20.74
N ASN A 399 -23.56 -16.13 -21.72
CA ASN A 399 -22.79 -17.36 -21.89
C ASN A 399 -22.28 -17.46 -23.35
N LYS A 400 -21.44 -18.46 -23.61
CA LYS A 400 -20.78 -18.62 -24.92
C LYS A 400 -21.77 -18.83 -26.08
N GLU A 401 -22.94 -19.41 -25.80
CA GLU A 401 -24.00 -19.63 -26.80
C GLU A 401 -24.69 -18.30 -27.12
N THR A 402 -25.09 -17.52 -26.11
CA THR A 402 -25.72 -16.21 -26.25
C THR A 402 -24.85 -15.22 -27.04
N LEU A 403 -23.53 -15.19 -26.78
CA LEU A 403 -22.60 -14.34 -27.54
C LEU A 403 -22.53 -14.70 -29.04
N THR A 404 -22.86 -15.95 -29.39
CA THR A 404 -22.78 -16.47 -30.75
C THR A 404 -24.11 -16.32 -31.47
N THR A 405 -25.23 -16.63 -30.81
CA THR A 405 -26.56 -16.66 -31.44
C THR A 405 -27.29 -15.32 -31.38
N GLU A 406 -27.10 -14.54 -30.32
CA GLU A 406 -27.84 -13.29 -30.10
C GLU A 406 -27.00 -12.05 -30.42
N LEU A 407 -25.74 -12.01 -29.96
CA LEU A 407 -24.85 -10.87 -30.22
C LEU A 407 -24.05 -10.96 -31.53
N ASN A 408 -24.16 -12.09 -32.26
CA ASN A 408 -23.52 -12.36 -33.56
C ASN A 408 -22.01 -12.02 -33.61
N ILE A 409 -21.26 -12.31 -32.54
CA ILE A 409 -19.82 -12.03 -32.48
C ILE A 409 -19.05 -13.15 -33.21
N GLU A 410 -18.67 -12.91 -34.47
CA GLU A 410 -18.00 -13.92 -35.31
C GLU A 410 -16.63 -14.33 -34.77
N SER A 411 -15.87 -13.39 -34.19
CA SER A 411 -14.53 -13.64 -33.66
C SER A 411 -14.57 -14.55 -32.43
N VAL A 412 -14.00 -15.76 -32.57
CA VAL A 412 -13.82 -16.71 -31.46
C VAL A 412 -12.91 -16.12 -30.37
N GLY A 413 -11.92 -15.31 -30.76
CA GLY A 413 -11.00 -14.66 -29.83
C GLY A 413 -11.68 -13.61 -28.94
N LEU A 414 -12.52 -12.76 -29.54
CA LEU A 414 -13.29 -11.76 -28.77
C LEU A 414 -14.31 -12.42 -27.84
N ARG A 415 -15.01 -13.48 -28.30
CA ARG A 415 -15.94 -14.25 -27.46
C ARG A 415 -15.26 -14.81 -26.21
N ASN A 416 -14.10 -15.44 -26.37
CA ASN A 416 -13.35 -15.99 -25.23
C ASN A 416 -12.82 -14.88 -24.30
N LYS A 417 -12.36 -13.74 -24.85
CA LYS A 417 -11.87 -12.61 -24.06
C LYS A 417 -12.99 -11.99 -23.20
N VAL A 418 -14.18 -11.79 -23.78
CA VAL A 418 -15.35 -11.26 -23.07
C VAL A 418 -15.81 -12.20 -21.95
N ILE A 419 -15.95 -13.50 -22.24
CA ILE A 419 -16.36 -14.47 -21.22
C ILE A 419 -15.36 -14.50 -20.05
N ARG A 420 -14.05 -14.49 -20.34
CA ARG A 420 -13.04 -14.45 -19.29
C ARG A 420 -13.18 -13.20 -18.41
N LYS A 421 -13.43 -12.04 -19.02
CA LYS A 421 -13.63 -10.78 -18.31
C LYS A 421 -14.93 -10.72 -17.50
N ILE A 422 -16.00 -11.34 -17.99
CA ILE A 422 -17.24 -11.52 -17.23
C ILE A 422 -17.03 -12.48 -16.04
N GLU A 423 -16.22 -13.53 -16.22
CA GLU A 423 -15.85 -14.43 -15.11
C GLU A 423 -15.00 -13.72 -14.06
N GLU A 424 -14.05 -12.86 -14.46
CA GLU A 424 -13.29 -12.00 -13.56
C GLU A 424 -14.23 -11.11 -12.72
N LEU A 425 -15.19 -10.42 -13.35
CA LEU A 425 -16.22 -9.63 -12.66
C LEU A 425 -17.10 -10.46 -11.70
N LYS A 426 -17.44 -11.70 -12.08
CA LYS A 426 -18.18 -12.62 -11.22
C LYS A 426 -17.38 -12.96 -9.97
N MET A 427 -16.08 -13.21 -10.08
CA MET A 427 -15.22 -13.50 -8.93
C MET A 427 -15.05 -12.27 -8.02
N GLU A 428 -14.96 -11.07 -8.59
CA GLU A 428 -14.91 -9.82 -7.83
C GLU A 428 -16.21 -9.53 -7.06
N SER A 429 -17.38 -9.90 -7.61
CA SER A 429 -18.67 -9.77 -6.90
C SER A 429 -18.82 -10.66 -5.66
N VAL A 430 -17.97 -11.70 -5.53
CA VAL A 430 -17.92 -12.61 -4.37
C VAL A 430 -17.00 -12.07 -3.26
N ALA A 431 -16.21 -11.02 -3.54
CA ALA A 431 -15.32 -10.38 -2.58
C ALA A 431 -16.11 -9.61 -1.51
N GLY A 432 -16.50 -10.30 -0.44
CA GLY A 432 -17.31 -9.76 0.66
C GLY A 432 -18.25 -10.77 1.31
N ILE A 433 -18.24 -12.02 0.84
CA ILE A 433 -18.95 -13.14 1.44
C ILE A 433 -17.94 -13.98 2.22
N PRO A 434 -18.12 -14.23 3.53
CA PRO A 434 -17.29 -15.17 4.26
C PRO A 434 -17.24 -16.53 3.57
N ASP A 435 -16.03 -17.08 3.38
CA ASP A 435 -15.83 -18.36 2.68
C ASP A 435 -16.63 -19.52 3.30
N GLU A 436 -16.90 -19.44 4.60
CA GLU A 436 -17.74 -20.40 5.34
C GLU A 436 -19.21 -20.44 4.86
N PHE A 437 -19.70 -19.38 4.21
CA PHE A 437 -21.06 -19.31 3.67
C PHE A 437 -21.16 -19.82 2.24
N LEU A 438 -20.03 -20.01 1.57
CA LEU A 438 -19.97 -20.47 0.19
C LEU A 438 -19.95 -21.99 0.13
N CYS A 439 -20.76 -22.55 -0.77
CA CYS A 439 -20.73 -23.98 -1.05
C CYS A 439 -19.39 -24.33 -1.72
N PRO A 440 -18.63 -25.33 -1.22
CA PRO A 440 -17.36 -25.72 -1.83
C PRO A 440 -17.45 -26.19 -3.29
N ILE A 441 -18.62 -26.67 -3.72
CA ILE A 441 -18.85 -27.19 -5.08
C ILE A 441 -19.21 -26.05 -6.03
N THR A 442 -20.20 -25.23 -5.68
CA THR A 442 -20.76 -24.21 -6.59
C THR A 442 -20.15 -22.83 -6.41
N ARG A 443 -19.45 -22.58 -5.29
CA ARG A 443 -18.95 -21.25 -4.88
C ARG A 443 -20.07 -20.21 -4.72
N GLU A 444 -21.31 -20.64 -4.54
CA GLU A 444 -22.47 -19.78 -4.25
C GLU A 444 -22.83 -19.82 -2.76
N VAL A 445 -23.52 -18.78 -2.27
CA VAL A 445 -24.01 -18.74 -0.88
C VAL A 445 -25.01 -19.86 -0.63
N MET A 446 -24.73 -20.73 0.34
CA MET A 446 -25.60 -21.84 0.71
C MET A 446 -26.97 -21.36 1.18
N ARG A 447 -28.03 -21.95 0.63
CA ARG A 447 -29.45 -21.76 0.98
C ARG A 447 -29.92 -22.85 1.94
N ASP A 448 -29.52 -24.10 1.71
CA ASP A 448 -29.79 -25.23 2.62
C ASP A 448 -28.51 -26.01 2.94
N PRO A 449 -27.65 -25.48 3.83
CA PRO A 449 -26.37 -26.12 4.15
C PRO A 449 -26.57 -27.45 4.87
N VAL A 450 -25.87 -28.48 4.40
CA VAL A 450 -25.82 -29.83 4.98
C VAL A 450 -24.39 -30.29 5.19
N ILE A 451 -24.15 -31.05 6.25
CA ILE A 451 -22.85 -31.65 6.55
C ILE A 451 -22.83 -33.09 6.02
N ALA A 452 -21.82 -33.41 5.22
CA ALA A 452 -21.55 -34.77 4.76
C ALA A 452 -20.64 -35.53 5.75
N SER A 453 -20.46 -36.84 5.53
CA SER A 453 -19.67 -37.70 6.43
C SER A 453 -18.18 -37.41 6.49
N ASP A 454 -17.68 -36.52 5.62
CA ASP A 454 -16.32 -35.97 5.65
C ASP A 454 -16.18 -34.77 6.62
N GLY A 455 -17.28 -34.29 7.20
CA GLY A 455 -17.30 -33.17 8.15
C GLY A 455 -17.42 -31.79 7.50
N TYR A 456 -17.48 -31.71 6.16
CA TYR A 456 -17.62 -30.44 5.45
C TYR A 456 -19.09 -30.10 5.18
N SER A 457 -19.38 -28.79 5.12
CA SER A 457 -20.71 -28.27 4.77
C SER A 457 -20.81 -27.98 3.28
N TYR A 458 -21.94 -28.36 2.67
CA TYR A 458 -22.25 -28.19 1.26
C TYR A 458 -23.69 -27.69 1.09
N GLU A 459 -24.01 -27.12 -0.06
CA GLU A 459 -25.40 -26.97 -0.50
C GLU A 459 -26.01 -28.34 -0.77
N ARG A 460 -27.23 -28.60 -0.26
CA ARG A 460 -27.90 -29.91 -0.38
C ARG A 460 -27.97 -30.39 -1.82
N GLU A 461 -28.48 -29.55 -2.71
CA GLU A 461 -28.68 -29.90 -4.12
C GLU A 461 -27.35 -30.23 -4.81
N ALA A 462 -26.29 -29.50 -4.46
CA ALA A 462 -24.97 -29.68 -5.05
C ALA A 462 -24.32 -31.01 -4.60
N ILE A 463 -24.38 -31.34 -3.31
CA ILE A 463 -23.79 -32.60 -2.81
C ILE A 463 -24.59 -33.83 -3.23
N GLU A 464 -25.92 -33.73 -3.32
CA GLU A 464 -26.77 -34.81 -3.82
C GLU A 464 -26.50 -35.11 -5.30
N SER A 465 -26.35 -34.06 -6.12
CA SER A 465 -25.94 -34.16 -7.53
C SER A 465 -24.52 -34.71 -7.68
N TRP A 466 -23.59 -34.32 -6.80
CA TRP A 466 -22.24 -34.88 -6.81
C TRP A 466 -22.21 -36.38 -6.50
N ILE A 467 -22.97 -36.81 -5.50
CA ILE A 467 -23.03 -38.22 -5.08
C ILE A 467 -23.66 -39.10 -6.17
N SER A 468 -24.68 -38.59 -6.86
CA SER A 468 -25.32 -39.31 -7.98
C SER A 468 -24.39 -39.45 -9.19
N THR A 469 -23.48 -38.48 -9.40
CA THR A 469 -22.63 -38.42 -10.60
C THR A 469 -21.23 -39.04 -10.41
N LYS A 470 -20.57 -38.88 -9.24
CA LYS A 470 -19.12 -39.15 -9.05
C LYS A 470 -18.75 -40.16 -7.95
N LYS A 471 -19.38 -41.34 -7.96
CA LYS A 471 -18.95 -42.54 -7.20
C LYS A 471 -18.73 -42.32 -5.69
N ARG A 472 -19.64 -41.63 -5.00
CA ARG A 472 -19.66 -41.50 -3.52
C ARG A 472 -18.33 -41.02 -2.91
N SER A 473 -17.61 -40.14 -3.60
CA SER A 473 -16.37 -39.51 -3.12
C SER A 473 -16.65 -38.12 -2.53
N SER A 474 -15.85 -37.71 -1.56
CA SER A 474 -15.88 -36.37 -0.96
C SER A 474 -15.45 -35.35 -2.01
N PRO A 475 -16.25 -34.31 -2.28
CA PRO A 475 -15.87 -33.23 -3.19
C PRO A 475 -14.61 -32.47 -2.74
N MET A 476 -14.34 -32.43 -1.43
CA MET A 476 -13.22 -31.69 -0.86
C MET A 476 -11.92 -32.50 -0.82
N THR A 477 -12.01 -33.78 -0.45
CA THR A 477 -10.82 -34.61 -0.18
C THR A 477 -10.57 -35.68 -1.24
N ASN A 478 -11.49 -35.88 -2.18
CA ASN A 478 -11.51 -36.97 -3.16
C ASN A 478 -11.48 -38.39 -2.54
N LEU A 479 -11.65 -38.51 -1.21
CA LEU A 479 -11.72 -39.79 -0.50
C LEU A 479 -13.15 -40.36 -0.51
N PRO A 480 -13.35 -41.69 -0.41
CA PRO A 480 -14.69 -42.27 -0.31
C PRO A 480 -15.46 -41.76 0.92
N LEU A 481 -16.70 -41.33 0.74
CA LEU A 481 -17.57 -40.93 1.85
C LEU A 481 -17.98 -42.16 2.67
N LYS A 482 -17.81 -42.08 3.99
CA LYS A 482 -18.16 -43.18 4.92
C LYS A 482 -19.67 -43.43 4.98
N SER A 483 -20.47 -42.40 4.75
CA SER A 483 -21.94 -42.46 4.68
C SER A 483 -22.47 -41.39 3.73
N THR A 484 -23.59 -41.69 3.07
CA THR A 484 -24.34 -40.74 2.23
C THR A 484 -25.43 -40.00 3.00
N VAL A 485 -25.54 -40.22 4.31
CA VAL A 485 -26.50 -39.51 5.17
C VAL A 485 -26.01 -38.08 5.37
N MET A 486 -26.87 -37.11 5.04
CA MET A 486 -26.60 -35.68 5.16
C MET A 486 -27.26 -35.13 6.42
N THR A 487 -26.49 -34.43 7.24
CA THR A 487 -27.01 -33.80 8.46
C THR A 487 -27.27 -32.32 8.21
N PRO A 488 -28.50 -31.79 8.41
CA PRO A 488 -28.77 -30.37 8.21
C PRO A 488 -27.93 -29.48 9.14
N ASN A 489 -27.21 -28.50 8.59
CA ASN A 489 -26.41 -27.54 9.35
C ASN A 489 -27.24 -26.30 9.72
N ARG A 490 -28.10 -26.44 10.73
CA ARG A 490 -28.99 -25.35 11.17
C ARG A 490 -28.24 -24.11 11.66
N THR A 491 -27.08 -24.29 12.28
CA THR A 491 -26.24 -23.19 12.78
C THR A 491 -25.73 -22.33 11.64
N LEU A 492 -25.16 -22.96 10.61
CA LEU A 492 -24.67 -22.24 9.43
C LEU A 492 -25.81 -21.57 8.66
N LYS A 493 -26.96 -22.24 8.55
CA LYS A 493 -28.16 -21.66 7.94
C LYS A 493 -28.62 -20.38 8.65
N MET A 494 -28.58 -20.35 9.99
CA MET A 494 -28.90 -19.16 10.79
C MET A 494 -27.84 -18.06 10.68
N ALA A 495 -26.55 -18.42 10.56
CA ALA A 495 -25.47 -17.46 10.35
C ALA A 495 -25.60 -16.76 8.99
N ILE A 496 -25.85 -17.53 7.93
CA ILE A 496 -26.10 -17.01 6.59
C ILE A 496 -27.32 -16.10 6.56
N SER A 497 -28.42 -16.47 7.23
CA SER A 497 -29.63 -15.62 7.26
C SER A 497 -29.38 -14.30 7.97
N ARG A 498 -28.60 -14.29 9.07
CA ARG A 498 -28.23 -13.06 9.79
C ARG A 498 -27.34 -12.16 8.94
N TRP A 499 -26.36 -12.74 8.25
CA TRP A 499 -25.48 -12.01 7.34
C TRP A 499 -26.25 -11.40 6.17
N ARG A 500 -27.23 -12.11 5.60
CA ARG A 500 -28.11 -11.58 4.55
C ARG A 500 -29.00 -10.43 5.03
N SER A 501 -29.38 -10.41 6.31
CA SER A 501 -30.19 -9.32 6.89
C SER A 501 -29.39 -8.10 7.34
N SER A 502 -28.06 -8.21 7.43
CA SER A 502 -27.16 -7.12 7.85
C SER A 502 -26.56 -6.32 6.68
N LYS A 503 -26.83 -6.74 5.45
CA LYS A 503 -26.62 -5.96 4.22
C LYS A 503 -27.95 -5.36 3.80
#